data_AF-A0A1M7NMF7-F1
#
_entry.id   AF-A0A1M7NMF7-F1
#
_cell.length_a   1.000
_cell.length_b   1.000
_cell.length_c   1.000
_cell.angle_alpha   90.00
_cell.angle_beta   90.00
_cell.angle_gamma   90.00
#
_symmetry.space_group_name_H-M   'P 1'
#
loop_
_entity.id
_entity.type
_entity.pdbx_description
1 polymer ?
#
loop_
_entity_poly.entity_id
_entity_poly.type
_entity_poly.pdbx_seq_one_letter_code
_entity_poly.pdbx_strand_id
1 'polypeptide(L)'
;MSSKSNRRRRLGSVELSDREPTCADLAAIEVEWPVIAAEIDVVDAMTRMARAEAGPTELDWQALRSAERRVLAEARKLANAARRSITPEVA
;
A
#
# COMPACT_ATOMS: atom_id res chain seq x y z
N MET A 1 10.47 37.51 -20.68
CA MET A 1 11.11 36.26 -21.14
C MET A 1 11.18 35.31 -19.96
N SER A 2 10.85 34.05 -20.21
CA SER A 2 10.66 32.93 -19.28
C SER A 2 11.56 32.86 -18.06
N SER A 3 10.96 32.57 -16.91
CA SER A 3 11.45 31.43 -16.13
C SER A 3 10.25 30.71 -15.52
N LYS A 4 9.73 29.79 -16.33
CA LYS A 4 8.68 28.85 -15.98
C LYS A 4 9.37 27.71 -15.25
N SER A 5 8.72 27.19 -14.22
CA SER A 5 9.02 25.89 -13.60
C SER A 5 10.18 25.87 -12.59
N ASN A 6 9.83 25.91 -11.30
CA ASN A 6 10.36 24.89 -10.39
C ASN A 6 9.44 24.65 -9.19
N ARG A 7 8.22 24.17 -9.46
CA ARG A 7 7.41 23.46 -8.45
C ARG A 7 7.59 21.96 -8.61
N ARG A 8 8.84 21.48 -8.59
CA ARG A 8 9.07 20.05 -8.37
C ARG A 8 8.88 19.78 -6.89
N ARG A 9 7.66 19.36 -6.57
CA ARG A 9 7.22 18.87 -5.28
C ARG A 9 8.24 17.87 -4.74
N ARG A 10 8.55 18.09 -3.47
CA ARG A 10 9.34 17.29 -2.55
C ARG A 10 8.67 15.92 -2.34
N LEU A 11 8.80 15.01 -3.29
CA LEU A 11 8.71 13.57 -3.02
C LEU A 11 10.08 13.21 -2.42
N GLY A 12 10.09 12.66 -1.19
CA GLY A 12 11.32 12.24 -0.54
C GLY A 12 12.11 11.34 -1.49
N SER A 13 13.41 11.63 -1.62
CA SER A 13 14.30 10.90 -2.51
C SER A 13 14.34 9.43 -2.10
N VAL A 14 13.56 8.59 -2.76
CA VAL A 14 13.89 7.17 -2.84
C VAL A 14 15.18 7.15 -3.64
N GLU A 15 16.32 6.92 -2.99
CA GLU A 15 17.55 6.65 -3.72
C GLU A 15 17.32 5.35 -4.50
N LEU A 16 17.00 5.51 -5.78
CA LEU A 16 17.03 4.41 -6.73
C LEU A 16 18.51 4.08 -6.92
N SER A 17 19.01 3.20 -6.06
CA SER A 17 20.36 2.65 -6.19
C SER A 17 20.38 1.78 -7.45
N ASP A 18 21.39 1.95 -8.31
CA ASP A 18 21.62 1.08 -9.48
C ASP A 18 22.05 -0.34 -9.09
N ARG A 19 22.05 -0.69 -7.79
CA ARG A 19 22.32 -2.04 -7.31
C ARG A 19 21.09 -2.93 -7.50
N GLU A 20 21.32 -4.19 -7.85
CA GLU A 20 20.26 -5.20 -7.82
C GLU A 20 19.68 -5.31 -6.38
N PRO A 21 18.37 -5.49 -6.22
CA PRO A 21 17.77 -5.80 -4.93
C PRO A 21 18.42 -7.03 -4.29
N THR A 22 18.72 -6.93 -3.00
CA THR A 22 19.20 -8.06 -2.22
C THR A 22 18.04 -8.98 -1.84
N CYS A 23 18.34 -10.21 -1.42
CA CYS A 23 17.31 -11.11 -0.89
C CYS A 23 16.55 -10.50 0.31
N ALA A 24 17.22 -9.67 1.12
CA ALA A 24 16.58 -8.96 2.24
C ALA A 24 15.60 -7.88 1.74
N ASP A 25 15.95 -7.16 0.67
CA ASP A 25 15.06 -6.17 0.06
C ASP A 25 13.80 -6.86 -0.51
N LEU A 26 13.96 -8.00 -1.19
CA LEU A 26 12.83 -8.78 -1.71
C LEU A 26 11.97 -9.38 -0.59
N ALA A 27 12.59 -9.87 0.49
CA ALA A 27 11.87 -10.37 1.65
C ALA A 27 11.03 -9.28 2.32
N ALA A 28 11.49 -8.03 2.34
CA ALA A 28 10.71 -6.91 2.87
C ALA A 28 9.41 -6.68 2.08
N ILE A 29 9.44 -6.84 0.76
CA ILE A 29 8.24 -6.75 -0.09
C ILE A 29 7.23 -7.85 0.28
N GLU A 30 7.68 -9.08 0.52
CA GLU A 30 6.80 -10.18 0.92
C GLU A 30 6.09 -9.89 2.26
N VAL A 31 6.75 -9.18 3.17
CA VAL A 31 6.15 -8.75 4.44
C VAL A 31 5.08 -7.67 4.22
N GLU A 32 5.26 -6.79 3.24
CA GLU A 32 4.32 -5.72 2.88
C GLU A 32 3.16 -6.20 1.99
N TRP A 33 3.38 -7.28 1.23
CA TRP A 33 2.45 -7.81 0.22
C TRP A 33 1.01 -7.99 0.71
N PRO A 34 0.73 -8.50 1.93
CA PRO A 34 -0.65 -8.63 2.41
C PRO A 34 -1.40 -7.30 2.50
N VAL A 35 -0.72 -6.19 2.83
CA VAL A 35 -1.31 -4.85 2.87
C VAL A 35 -1.61 -4.38 1.45
N ILE A 36 -0.63 -4.48 0.56
CA ILE A 36 -0.75 -4.10 -0.86
C ILE A 36 -1.90 -4.87 -1.52
N ALA A 37 -2.00 -6.19 -1.28
CA ALA A 37 -3.08 -7.01 -1.81
C ALA A 37 -4.47 -6.55 -1.31
N ALA A 38 -4.58 -6.17 -0.03
CA ALA A 38 -5.83 -5.63 0.50
C ALA A 38 -6.18 -4.24 -0.08
N GLU A 39 -5.17 -3.41 -0.36
CA GLU A 39 -5.37 -2.12 -1.04
C GLU A 39 -5.82 -2.30 -2.49
N ILE A 40 -5.28 -3.31 -3.19
CA ILE A 40 -5.74 -3.71 -4.53
C ILE A 40 -7.21 -4.13 -4.49
N ASP A 41 -7.63 -4.92 -3.49
CA ASP A 41 -9.04 -5.31 -3.35
C ASP A 41 -9.98 -4.09 -3.21
N VAL A 42 -9.54 -3.02 -2.53
CA VAL A 42 -10.29 -1.76 -2.43
C VAL A 42 -10.43 -1.12 -3.81
N VAL A 43 -9.31 -0.99 -4.54
CA VAL A 43 -9.30 -0.39 -5.89
C VAL A 43 -10.16 -1.21 -6.86
N ASP A 44 -10.12 -2.53 -6.77
CA ASP A 44 -10.94 -3.42 -7.60
C ASP A 44 -12.43 -3.27 -7.28
N ALA A 45 -12.81 -3.17 -6.00
CA ALA A 45 -14.18 -2.89 -5.59
C ALA A 45 -14.65 -1.52 -6.13
N MET A 46 -13.84 -0.47 -5.98
CA MET A 46 -14.14 0.86 -6.51
C MET A 46 -14.24 0.86 -8.04
N THR A 47 -13.37 0.12 -8.72
CA THR A 47 -13.37 -0.01 -10.19
C THR A 47 -14.65 -0.67 -10.67
N ARG A 48 -15.11 -1.73 -9.98
CA ARG A 48 -16.38 -2.39 -10.29
C ARG A 48 -17.56 -1.43 -10.15
N MET A 49 -17.62 -0.70 -9.04
CA MET A 49 -18.65 0.31 -8.78
C MET A 49 -18.65 1.43 -9.83
N ALA A 50 -17.48 1.92 -10.22
CA ALA A 50 -17.33 2.98 -11.22
C ALA A 50 -17.72 2.54 -12.64
N ARG A 51 -17.63 1.24 -12.94
CA ARG A 51 -17.98 0.66 -14.24
C ARG A 51 -19.42 0.14 -14.31
N ALA A 52 -20.16 0.13 -13.20
CA ALA A 52 -21.52 -0.36 -13.17
C ALA A 52 -22.49 0.63 -13.84
N GLU A 53 -23.00 0.28 -15.03
CA GLU A 53 -23.92 1.14 -15.80
C GLU A 53 -25.22 1.45 -15.05
N ALA A 54 -25.74 0.47 -14.29
CA ALA A 54 -26.94 0.62 -13.45
C ALA A 54 -26.64 1.22 -12.07
N GLY A 55 -25.38 1.56 -11.79
CA GLY A 55 -24.89 1.98 -10.48
C GLY A 55 -24.49 0.82 -9.55
N PRO A 56 -23.85 1.12 -8.40
CA PRO A 56 -23.37 0.12 -7.46
C PRO A 56 -24.48 -0.69 -6.78
N THR A 57 -24.26 -1.99 -6.60
CA THR A 57 -25.14 -2.89 -5.85
C THR A 57 -24.75 -2.96 -4.37
N GLU A 58 -25.63 -3.52 -3.53
CA GLU A 58 -25.33 -3.78 -2.11
C GLU A 58 -24.12 -4.70 -1.91
N LEU A 59 -23.91 -5.67 -2.81
CA LEU A 59 -22.75 -6.56 -2.78
C LEU A 59 -21.45 -5.78 -3.06
N ASP A 60 -21.50 -4.78 -3.94
CA ASP A 60 -20.33 -3.92 -4.21
C ASP A 60 -19.93 -3.12 -2.97
N TRP A 61 -20.92 -2.54 -2.29
CA TRP A 61 -20.69 -1.84 -1.03
C TRP A 61 -20.18 -2.76 0.08
N GLN A 62 -20.68 -4.00 0.15
CA GLN A 62 -20.18 -4.99 1.08
C GLN A 62 -18.73 -5.38 0.78
N ALA A 63 -18.39 -5.59 -0.50
CA ALA A 63 -17.04 -5.91 -0.95
C ALA A 63 -16.06 -4.78 -0.59
N LEU A 64 -16.43 -3.52 -0.85
CA LEU A 64 -15.62 -2.35 -0.49
C LEU A 64 -15.35 -2.29 1.02
N ARG A 65 -16.39 -2.39 1.85
CA ARG A 65 -16.24 -2.39 3.32
C ARG A 65 -15.38 -3.55 3.82
N SER A 66 -15.48 -4.71 3.18
CA SER A 66 -14.69 -5.89 3.53
C SER A 66 -13.20 -5.65 3.21
N ALA A 67 -12.92 -5.08 2.03
CA ALA A 67 -11.57 -4.75 1.60
C ALA A 67 -10.93 -3.67 2.50
N GLU A 68 -11.65 -2.59 2.81
CA GLU A 68 -11.16 -1.53 3.72
C GLU A 68 -10.82 -2.09 5.13
N ARG A 69 -11.67 -2.97 5.67
CA ARG A 69 -11.39 -3.64 6.95
C ARG A 69 -10.16 -4.53 6.86
N ARG A 70 -9.96 -5.22 5.73
CA ARG A 70 -8.78 -6.04 5.48
C ARG A 70 -7.51 -5.17 5.45
N VAL A 71 -7.53 -4.01 4.80
CA VAL A 71 -6.40 -3.06 4.80
C VAL A 71 -6.02 -2.70 6.24
N LEU A 72 -6.98 -2.28 7.06
CA LEU A 72 -6.70 -1.93 8.46
C LEU A 72 -6.15 -3.11 9.27
N ALA A 73 -6.67 -4.32 9.03
CA ALA A 73 -6.21 -5.53 9.71
C ALA A 73 -4.76 -5.89 9.34
N GLU A 74 -4.43 -5.90 8.05
CA GLU A 74 -3.08 -6.21 7.56
C GLU A 74 -2.08 -5.11 7.91
N ALA A 75 -2.45 -3.84 7.78
CA ALA A 75 -1.62 -2.70 8.19
C ALA A 75 -1.27 -2.78 9.68
N ARG A 76 -2.22 -3.18 10.53
CA ARG A 76 -1.95 -3.42 11.95
C ARG A 76 -0.98 -4.57 12.19
N LYS A 77 -1.09 -5.68 11.43
CA LYS A 77 -0.15 -6.80 11.53
C LYS A 77 1.25 -6.38 11.12
N LEU A 78 1.39 -5.64 10.01
CA LEU A 78 2.65 -5.10 9.53
C LEU A 78 3.31 -4.18 10.57
N ALA A 79 2.56 -3.22 11.12
CA ALA A 79 3.05 -2.32 12.17
C ALA A 79 3.51 -3.09 13.42
N ASN A 80 2.79 -4.15 13.81
CA ASN A 80 3.16 -5.01 14.93
C ASN A 80 4.43 -5.84 14.62
N ALA A 81 4.62 -6.28 13.38
CA ALA A 81 5.83 -6.98 12.95
C ALA A 81 7.05 -6.05 12.96
N ALA A 82 6.92 -4.84 12.39
CA ALA A 82 7.97 -3.82 12.40
C ALA A 82 8.38 -3.42 13.83
N ARG A 83 7.42 -3.32 14.76
CA ARG A 83 7.75 -3.04 16.17
C ARG A 83 8.55 -4.17 16.83
N ARG A 84 8.28 -5.44 16.49
CA ARG A 84 9.02 -6.60 17.02
C ARG A 84 10.45 -6.68 16.48
N SER A 85 10.69 -6.24 15.25
CA SER A 85 12.05 -6.16 14.71
C SER A 85 12.87 -5.00 15.30
N ILE A 86 12.23 -4.00 15.92
CA ILE A 86 12.89 -2.83 16.52
C ILE A 86 13.32 -3.09 17.99
N THR A 87 12.72 -4.05 18.71
CA THR A 87 13.13 -4.36 20.09
C THR A 87 14.48 -5.09 20.09
N PRO A 88 15.55 -4.49 20.67
CA PRO A 88 16.82 -5.19 20.83
C PRO A 88 16.71 -6.19 21.98
N GLU A 89 17.41 -7.30 21.79
CA GLU A 89 17.82 -8.27 22.78
C GLU A 89 18.24 -7.59 24.10
N VAL A 90 17.45 -7.82 25.15
CA VAL A 90 17.80 -7.40 26.51
C VAL A 90 18.76 -8.46 27.05
N ALA A 91 20.05 -8.16 26.99
CA ALA A 91 21.11 -8.83 27.74
C ALA A 91 21.39 -8.09 29.06
#